data_AF-A0A7V9BMG2-F1
#
_entry.id   AF-A0A7V9BMG2-F1
#
_cell.length_a   1.000
_cell.length_b   1.000
_cell.length_c   1.000
_cell.angle_alpha   90.00
_cell.angle_beta   90.00
_cell.angle_gamma   90.00
#
_symmetry.space_group_name_H-M   'P 1'
#
loop_
_entity.id
_entity.type
_entity.pdbx_description
1 polymer ?
#
loop_
_entity_poly.entity_id
_entity_poly.type
_entity_poly.pdbx_seq_one_letter_code
_entity_poly.pdbx_strand_id
1 'polypeptide(L)'
;MTATEPRPPDTSASLEHPDEPAQPRRWLSTVDRQAVVTRLAPAAVFLSVRAVGVAVLALMVGGDTTRLAGELRSWDGEWMLGLAGGGYEAVPGGLVDAFGDRSAETPLAFFPGYPAAVSAVRFVTGLDLFGAGLLVSLIAGVFAAYGLARLGELVPGGSRRVGLLLVGLWAAAPMSIVLSMTYSEGMFCAFAVWALVRVLQREW
;
A
#
# COMPACT_ATOMS: atom_id res chain seq x y z
N MET A 1 92.19 -7.59 -40.13
CA MET A 1 92.36 -8.94 -39.57
C MET A 1 92.02 -8.83 -38.09
N THR A 2 90.88 -9.40 -37.66
CA THR A 2 90.51 -9.80 -36.27
C THR A 2 90.67 -8.74 -35.15
N ALA A 3 89.68 -8.47 -34.28
CA ALA A 3 88.88 -9.43 -33.56
C ALA A 3 87.55 -8.81 -33.07
N THR A 4 86.54 -9.66 -33.06
CA THR A 4 85.23 -9.48 -32.45
C THR A 4 85.37 -9.59 -30.93
N GLU A 5 84.90 -8.59 -30.19
CA GLU A 5 84.75 -8.70 -28.73
C GLU A 5 83.27 -8.92 -28.38
N PRO A 6 82.92 -9.77 -27.39
CA PRO A 6 81.54 -10.21 -27.17
C PRO A 6 80.72 -9.15 -26.44
N ARG A 7 79.49 -8.91 -26.93
CA ARG A 7 78.47 -8.09 -26.26
C ARG A 7 78.07 -8.77 -24.93
N PRO A 8 77.99 -8.03 -23.80
CA PRO A 8 77.49 -8.59 -22.54
C PRO A 8 76.02 -9.02 -22.69
N PRO A 9 75.56 -10.03 -21.92
CA PRO A 9 74.18 -10.48 -21.97
C PRO A 9 73.24 -9.33 -21.59
N ASP A 10 72.20 -9.16 -22.40
CA ASP A 10 71.14 -8.19 -22.19
C ASP A 10 70.32 -8.63 -20.99
N THR A 11 70.55 -8.00 -19.82
CA THR A 11 69.73 -8.21 -18.62
C THR A 11 68.41 -7.43 -18.76
N SER A 12 67.71 -7.58 -19.88
CA SER A 12 66.28 -7.31 -19.92
C SER A 12 65.58 -8.51 -19.31
N ALA A 13 65.74 -8.66 -18.00
CA ALA A 13 64.82 -9.49 -17.23
C ALA A 13 63.43 -8.92 -17.50
N SER A 14 62.65 -9.69 -18.27
CA SER A 14 61.22 -9.51 -18.43
C SER A 14 60.64 -9.37 -17.03
N LEU A 15 60.36 -8.14 -16.60
CA LEU A 15 59.50 -7.91 -15.47
C LEU A 15 58.12 -8.35 -15.95
N GLU A 16 57.83 -9.64 -15.75
CA GLU A 16 56.47 -10.15 -15.76
C GLU A 16 55.65 -9.23 -14.87
N HIS A 17 54.80 -8.43 -15.50
CA HIS A 17 53.79 -7.67 -14.80
C HIS A 17 52.93 -8.72 -14.09
N PRO A 18 52.89 -8.75 -12.75
CA PRO A 18 52.06 -9.73 -12.07
C PRO A 18 50.62 -9.52 -12.56
N ASP A 19 50.01 -10.59 -13.06
CA ASP A 19 48.61 -10.64 -13.45
C ASP A 19 47.79 -9.92 -12.38
N GLU A 20 47.25 -8.76 -12.75
CA GLU A 20 46.41 -7.98 -11.87
C GLU A 20 45.24 -8.88 -11.46
N PRO A 21 45.08 -9.22 -10.17
CA PRO A 21 44.09 -10.20 -9.77
C PRO A 21 42.72 -9.68 -10.20
N ALA A 22 42.06 -10.44 -11.09
CA ALA A 22 40.76 -10.13 -11.63
C ALA A 22 39.83 -9.70 -10.49
N GLN A 23 39.49 -8.40 -10.45
CA GLN A 23 38.66 -7.83 -9.39
C GLN A 23 37.38 -8.67 -9.29
N PRO A 24 37.08 -9.24 -8.10
CA PRO A 24 35.93 -10.12 -7.96
C PRO A 24 34.68 -9.32 -8.36
N ARG A 25 34.07 -9.74 -9.46
CA ARG A 25 32.88 -9.11 -10.04
C ARG A 25 31.82 -8.98 -8.93
N ARG A 26 31.47 -7.75 -8.59
CA ARG A 26 30.58 -7.34 -7.49
C ARG A 26 29.09 -7.55 -7.81
N TRP A 27 28.73 -8.66 -8.47
CA TRP A 27 27.37 -8.91 -9.01
C TRP A 27 26.41 -9.58 -8.03
N LEU A 28 26.89 -9.99 -6.85
CA LEU A 28 26.00 -10.47 -5.79
C LEU A 28 25.49 -9.26 -5.02
N SER A 29 24.35 -8.76 -5.46
CA SER A 29 23.56 -7.73 -4.79
C SER A 29 23.29 -8.14 -3.34
N THR A 30 24.06 -7.59 -2.41
CA THR A 30 23.57 -7.45 -1.05
C THR A 30 22.37 -6.53 -1.14
N VAL A 31 21.16 -7.08 -1.03
CA VAL A 31 19.94 -6.29 -0.89
C VAL A 31 20.21 -5.27 0.21
N ASP A 32 20.24 -3.99 -0.15
CA ASP A 32 20.44 -2.94 0.83
C ASP A 32 19.22 -2.93 1.76
N ARG A 33 19.40 -3.55 2.92
CA ARG A 33 18.36 -3.71 3.94
C ARG A 33 17.77 -2.36 4.31
N GLN A 34 18.58 -1.30 4.30
CA GLN A 34 18.15 0.04 4.61
C GLN A 34 17.25 0.61 3.49
N ALA A 35 17.59 0.37 2.22
CA ALA A 35 16.74 0.74 1.09
C ALA A 35 15.39 -0.01 1.12
N VAL A 36 15.37 -1.29 1.46
CA VAL A 36 14.14 -2.09 1.59
C VAL A 36 13.27 -1.58 2.73
N VAL A 37 13.84 -1.42 3.94
CA VAL A 37 13.12 -0.89 5.10
C VAL A 37 12.52 0.46 4.79
N THR A 38 13.29 1.34 4.15
CA THR A 38 12.81 2.68 3.81
C THR A 38 11.62 2.59 2.87
N ARG A 39 11.69 1.77 1.80
CA ARG A 39 10.58 1.59 0.85
C ARG A 39 9.32 1.02 1.51
N LEU A 40 9.45 0.05 2.40
CA LEU A 40 8.30 -0.58 3.05
C LEU A 40 7.70 0.23 4.22
N ALA A 41 8.39 1.29 4.67
CA ALA A 41 8.01 2.05 5.86
C ALA A 41 6.56 2.59 5.84
N PRO A 42 6.03 3.20 4.75
CA PRO A 42 4.65 3.71 4.76
C PRO A 42 3.62 2.60 4.98
N ALA A 43 3.77 1.48 4.28
CA ALA A 43 2.91 0.32 4.45
C ALA A 43 3.04 -0.27 5.86
N ALA A 44 4.27 -0.41 6.37
CA ALA A 44 4.51 -0.94 7.70
C ALA A 44 3.87 -0.07 8.80
N VAL A 45 3.99 1.25 8.72
CA VAL A 45 3.36 2.19 9.67
C VAL A 45 1.84 2.07 9.61
N PHE A 46 1.26 2.16 8.40
CA PHE A 46 -0.19 2.03 8.23
C PHE A 46 -0.72 0.70 8.78
N LEU A 47 -0.15 -0.41 8.32
CA LEU A 47 -0.58 -1.76 8.70
C LEU A 47 -0.43 -2.01 10.20
N SER A 48 0.64 -1.52 10.83
CA SER A 48 0.81 -1.67 12.29
C SER A 48 -0.29 -0.94 13.06
N VAL A 49 -0.60 0.30 12.67
CA VAL A 49 -1.66 1.08 13.31
C VAL A 49 -3.05 0.50 13.02
N ARG A 50 -3.28 -0.11 11.84
CA ARG A 50 -4.53 -0.84 11.54
C ARG A 50 -4.65 -2.14 12.33
N ALA A 51 -3.58 -2.92 12.44
CA ALA A 51 -3.56 -4.15 13.21
C ALA A 51 -3.90 -3.88 14.68
N VAL A 52 -3.33 -2.82 15.28
CA VAL A 52 -3.68 -2.41 16.66
C VAL A 52 -5.16 -2.02 16.75
N GLY A 53 -5.69 -1.22 15.83
CA GLY A 53 -7.10 -0.83 15.85
C GLY A 53 -8.06 -2.01 15.73
N VAL A 54 -7.80 -2.94 14.82
CA VAL A 54 -8.59 -4.18 14.66
C VAL A 54 -8.43 -5.10 15.88
N ALA A 55 -7.24 -5.18 16.48
CA ALA A 55 -7.03 -5.95 17.70
C ALA A 55 -7.82 -5.37 18.88
N VAL A 56 -7.84 -4.05 19.05
CA VAL A 56 -8.67 -3.39 20.07
C VAL A 56 -10.15 -3.67 19.83
N LEU A 57 -10.63 -3.58 18.58
CA LEU A 57 -12.01 -3.94 18.24
C LEU A 57 -12.31 -5.40 18.57
N ALA A 58 -11.39 -6.32 18.23
CA ALA A 58 -11.48 -7.74 18.56
C ALA A 58 -11.58 -7.98 20.07
N LEU A 59 -10.81 -7.24 20.88
CA LEU A 59 -10.90 -7.29 22.34
C LEU A 59 -12.24 -6.74 22.85
N MET A 60 -12.76 -5.65 22.27
CA MET A 60 -14.04 -5.07 22.64
C MET A 60 -15.23 -6.01 22.38
N VAL A 61 -15.16 -6.82 21.31
CA VAL A 61 -16.18 -7.85 21.03
C VAL A 61 -15.92 -9.18 21.75
N GLY A 62 -14.95 -9.25 22.65
CA GLY A 62 -14.64 -10.43 23.45
C GLY A 62 -13.94 -11.55 22.68
N GLY A 63 -13.28 -11.25 21.56
CA GLY A 63 -12.60 -12.22 20.70
C GLY A 63 -13.54 -13.04 19.80
N ASP A 64 -14.83 -12.72 19.78
CA ASP A 64 -15.80 -13.37 18.90
C ASP A 64 -15.60 -12.89 17.45
N THR A 65 -15.14 -13.82 16.60
CA THR A 65 -14.85 -13.56 15.18
C THR A 65 -16.10 -13.24 14.36
N THR A 66 -17.27 -13.76 14.75
CA THR A 66 -18.54 -13.48 14.06
C THR A 66 -18.99 -12.05 14.36
N ARG A 67 -18.88 -11.63 15.62
CA ARG A 67 -19.16 -10.24 16.01
C ARG A 67 -18.16 -9.28 15.38
N LEU A 68 -16.88 -9.61 15.38
CA LEU A 68 -15.85 -8.80 14.71
C LEU A 68 -16.15 -8.61 13.22
N ALA A 69 -16.53 -9.69 12.51
CA ALA A 69 -16.94 -9.59 11.11
C ALA A 69 -18.19 -8.72 10.93
N GLY A 70 -19.15 -8.78 11.86
CA GLY A 70 -20.31 -7.90 11.92
C GLY A 70 -19.92 -6.42 12.05
N GLU A 71 -19.03 -6.09 12.99
CA GLU A 71 -18.54 -4.72 13.17
C GLU A 71 -17.75 -4.22 11.96
N LEU A 72 -16.95 -5.07 11.32
CA LEU A 72 -16.14 -4.69 10.16
C LEU A 72 -16.94 -4.46 8.86
N ARG A 73 -18.22 -4.84 8.85
CA ARG A 73 -19.13 -4.60 7.72
C ARG A 73 -20.33 -3.72 8.08
N SER A 74 -20.41 -3.20 9.30
CA SER A 74 -21.61 -2.51 9.79
C SER A 74 -21.94 -1.23 9.01
N TRP A 75 -23.18 -0.73 9.18
CA TRP A 75 -23.67 0.52 8.60
C TRP A 75 -23.57 0.58 7.06
N ASP A 76 -22.86 1.55 6.49
CA ASP A 76 -22.70 1.69 5.04
C ASP A 76 -21.85 0.58 4.43
N GLY A 77 -21.10 -0.16 5.26
CA GLY A 77 -20.36 -1.34 4.80
C GLY A 77 -21.29 -2.39 4.22
N GLU A 78 -22.49 -2.56 4.79
CA GLU A 78 -23.48 -3.50 4.29
C GLU A 78 -24.07 -3.04 2.95
N TRP A 79 -24.27 -1.72 2.78
CA TRP A 79 -24.68 -1.12 1.51
C TRP A 79 -23.63 -1.33 0.42
N MET A 80 -22.36 -1.09 0.71
CA MET A 80 -21.25 -1.29 -0.22
C MET A 80 -21.14 -2.76 -0.69
N LEU A 81 -21.31 -3.71 0.23
CA LEU A 81 -21.31 -5.14 -0.11
C LEU A 81 -22.56 -5.56 -0.88
N GLY A 82 -23.72 -5.01 -0.53
CA GLY A 82 -24.97 -5.22 -1.26
C GLY A 82 -24.87 -4.76 -2.72
N LEU A 83 -24.31 -3.57 -2.93
CA LEU A 83 -24.04 -3.03 -4.27
C LEU A 83 -22.99 -3.86 -5.02
N ALA A 84 -21.95 -4.35 -4.35
CA ALA A 84 -20.92 -5.17 -4.99
C ALA A 84 -21.45 -6.53 -5.46
N GLY A 85 -22.43 -7.08 -4.75
CA GLY A 85 -23.08 -8.35 -5.08
C GLY A 85 -24.19 -8.25 -6.12
N GLY A 86 -25.06 -7.25 -6.00
CA GLY A 86 -26.28 -7.14 -6.80
C GLY A 86 -26.37 -5.93 -7.73
N GLY A 87 -25.40 -5.01 -7.70
CA GLY A 87 -25.52 -3.71 -8.35
C GLY A 87 -26.63 -2.87 -7.72
N TYR A 88 -27.01 -1.77 -8.37
CA TYR A 88 -28.03 -0.84 -7.84
C TYR A 88 -29.45 -1.42 -7.88
N GLU A 89 -29.72 -2.36 -8.78
CA GLU A 89 -31.06 -2.94 -8.98
C GLU A 89 -31.37 -4.07 -7.98
N ALA A 90 -30.36 -4.80 -7.51
CA ALA A 90 -30.55 -5.98 -6.66
C ALA A 90 -29.86 -5.87 -5.29
N VAL A 91 -29.79 -4.65 -4.72
CA VAL A 91 -29.35 -4.45 -3.33
C VAL A 91 -30.34 -5.15 -2.37
N PRO A 92 -29.88 -5.92 -1.37
CA PRO A 92 -30.74 -6.63 -0.43
C PRO A 92 -31.84 -5.75 0.18
N GLY A 93 -33.08 -6.25 0.19
CA GLY A 93 -34.26 -5.47 0.63
C GLY A 93 -34.29 -5.13 2.12
N GLY A 94 -33.47 -5.80 2.95
CA GLY A 94 -33.35 -5.49 4.38
C GLY A 94 -32.48 -4.26 4.68
N LEU A 95 -31.78 -3.71 3.69
CA LEU A 95 -31.02 -2.47 3.82
C LEU A 95 -31.96 -1.28 3.74
N VAL A 96 -31.98 -0.50 4.82
CA VAL A 96 -32.85 0.66 5.05
C VAL A 96 -32.00 1.88 5.42
N ASP A 97 -32.57 3.07 5.29
CA ASP A 97 -31.95 4.32 5.69
C ASP A 97 -31.99 4.53 7.23
N ALA A 98 -31.53 5.69 7.68
CA ALA A 98 -31.47 6.03 9.10
C ALA A 98 -32.84 6.11 9.80
N PHE A 99 -33.94 6.22 9.05
CA PHE A 99 -35.31 6.24 9.56
C PHE A 99 -35.98 4.86 9.50
N GLY A 100 -35.28 3.86 8.95
CA GLY A 100 -35.83 2.52 8.73
C GLY A 100 -36.64 2.41 7.44
N ASP A 101 -36.58 3.44 6.58
CA ASP A 101 -37.29 3.47 5.30
C ASP A 101 -36.39 3.00 4.16
N ARG A 102 -37.00 2.49 3.09
CA ARG A 102 -36.29 2.12 1.87
C ARG A 102 -37.01 2.71 0.66
N SER A 103 -36.23 3.37 -0.19
CA SER A 103 -36.70 3.86 -1.48
C SER A 103 -35.80 3.36 -2.62
N ALA A 104 -36.23 3.58 -3.86
CA ALA A 104 -35.42 3.21 -5.04
C ALA A 104 -34.14 4.06 -5.13
N GLU A 105 -34.13 5.22 -4.47
CA GLU A 105 -33.06 6.20 -4.45
C GLU A 105 -32.03 5.93 -3.35
N THR A 106 -32.35 5.16 -2.30
CA THR A 106 -31.43 4.88 -1.19
C THR A 106 -30.08 4.30 -1.67
N PRO A 107 -30.03 3.31 -2.59
CA PRO A 107 -28.77 2.84 -3.16
C PRO A 107 -27.99 3.91 -3.92
N LEU A 108 -28.65 4.92 -4.50
CA LEU A 108 -28.03 5.92 -5.37
C LEU A 108 -27.14 6.91 -4.60
N ALA A 109 -27.22 6.94 -3.27
CA ALA A 109 -26.34 7.74 -2.43
C ALA A 109 -24.87 7.25 -2.44
N PHE A 110 -24.64 6.00 -2.85
CA PHE A 110 -23.32 5.38 -2.83
C PHE A 110 -22.65 5.44 -4.19
N PHE A 111 -21.37 5.84 -4.23
CA PHE A 111 -20.60 5.86 -5.47
C PHE A 111 -20.22 4.44 -5.92
N PRO A 112 -20.16 4.18 -7.24
CA PRO A 112 -19.99 2.82 -7.78
C PRO A 112 -18.56 2.28 -7.67
N GLY A 113 -17.57 3.15 -7.45
CA GLY A 113 -16.15 2.79 -7.60
C GLY A 113 -15.70 1.68 -6.65
N TYR A 114 -16.01 1.80 -5.36
CA TYR A 114 -15.62 0.80 -4.37
C TYR A 114 -16.38 -0.53 -4.57
N PRO A 115 -17.72 -0.55 -4.69
CA PRO A 115 -18.46 -1.78 -5.00
C PRO A 115 -17.97 -2.50 -6.28
N ALA A 116 -17.65 -1.75 -7.34
CA ALA A 116 -17.11 -2.30 -8.57
C ALA A 116 -15.73 -2.97 -8.35
N ALA A 117 -14.84 -2.33 -7.58
CA ALA A 117 -13.55 -2.91 -7.22
C ALA A 117 -13.70 -4.19 -6.40
N VAL A 118 -14.63 -4.21 -5.44
CA VAL A 118 -14.94 -5.42 -4.63
C VAL A 118 -15.45 -6.55 -5.52
N SER A 119 -16.38 -6.26 -6.44
CA SER A 119 -16.91 -7.24 -7.37
C SER A 119 -15.81 -7.84 -8.27
N ALA A 120 -14.91 -6.98 -8.78
CA ALA A 120 -13.76 -7.41 -9.58
C ALA A 120 -12.77 -8.28 -8.77
N VAL A 121 -12.43 -7.88 -7.54
CA VAL A 121 -11.55 -8.67 -6.66
C VAL A 121 -12.19 -10.02 -6.34
N ARG A 122 -13.47 -10.04 -5.99
CA ARG A 122 -14.22 -11.29 -5.79
C ARG A 122 -14.15 -12.20 -7.02
N PHE A 123 -14.38 -11.64 -8.20
CA PHE A 123 -14.32 -12.40 -9.46
C PHE A 123 -12.94 -13.02 -9.70
N VAL A 124 -11.86 -12.26 -9.45
CA VAL A 124 -10.48 -12.73 -9.71
C VAL A 124 -9.98 -13.70 -8.64
N THR A 125 -10.34 -13.50 -7.37
CA THR A 125 -9.78 -14.25 -6.23
C THR A 125 -10.66 -15.42 -5.76
N GLY A 126 -11.94 -15.42 -6.10
CA GLY A 126 -12.93 -16.37 -5.58
C GLY A 126 -13.31 -16.14 -4.11
N LEU A 127 -12.85 -15.03 -3.49
CA LEU A 127 -13.25 -14.65 -2.13
C LEU A 127 -14.76 -14.38 -2.04
N ASP A 128 -15.29 -14.49 -0.82
CA ASP A 128 -16.62 -13.97 -0.53
C ASP A 128 -16.62 -12.42 -0.59
N LEU A 129 -17.81 -11.82 -0.62
CA LEU A 129 -17.95 -10.36 -0.75
C LEU A 129 -17.25 -9.62 0.40
N PHE A 130 -17.37 -10.14 1.62
CA PHE A 130 -16.76 -9.54 2.80
C PHE A 130 -15.22 -9.59 2.72
N GLY A 131 -14.63 -10.76 2.45
CA GLY A 131 -13.19 -10.90 2.28
C GLY A 131 -12.63 -10.06 1.13
N ALA A 132 -13.33 -10.01 0.00
CA ALA A 132 -12.97 -9.14 -1.12
C ALA A 132 -13.03 -7.65 -0.74
N GLY A 133 -14.06 -7.24 0.01
CA GLY A 133 -14.21 -5.88 0.55
C GLY A 133 -13.04 -5.47 1.43
N LEU A 134 -12.69 -6.30 2.41
CA LEU A 134 -11.55 -6.04 3.29
C LEU A 134 -10.23 -5.96 2.51
N LEU A 135 -10.04 -6.82 1.51
CA LEU A 135 -8.84 -6.79 0.66
C LEU A 135 -8.73 -5.50 -0.15
N VAL A 136 -9.84 -5.02 -0.74
CA VAL A 136 -9.88 -3.73 -1.44
C VAL A 136 -9.54 -2.59 -0.48
N SER A 137 -10.17 -2.54 0.70
CA SER A 137 -9.89 -1.51 1.71
C SER A 137 -8.44 -1.52 2.16
N LEU A 138 -7.85 -2.70 2.35
CA LEU A 138 -6.44 -2.87 2.72
C LEU A 138 -5.50 -2.33 1.63
N ILE A 139 -5.72 -2.73 0.37
CA ILE A 139 -4.91 -2.30 -0.77
C ILE A 139 -5.01 -0.78 -0.95
N ALA A 140 -6.23 -0.25 -0.88
CA ALA A 140 -6.49 1.18 -0.99
C ALA A 140 -5.80 1.96 0.14
N GLY A 141 -5.89 1.48 1.38
CA GLY A 141 -5.23 2.09 2.53
C GLY A 141 -3.71 2.11 2.42
N VAL A 142 -3.10 1.01 1.94
CA VAL A 142 -1.66 0.96 1.65
C VAL A 142 -1.31 1.95 0.53
N PHE A 143 -2.10 2.01 -0.55
CA PHE A 143 -1.88 2.94 -1.65
C PHE A 143 -1.97 4.40 -1.20
N ALA A 144 -2.95 4.73 -0.33
CA ALA A 144 -3.07 6.03 0.31
C ALA A 144 -1.86 6.33 1.21
N ALA A 145 -1.36 5.36 1.98
CA ALA A 145 -0.20 5.53 2.85
C ALA A 145 1.06 5.93 2.06
N TYR A 146 1.30 5.33 0.91
CA TYR A 146 2.39 5.75 0.01
C TYR A 146 2.18 7.16 -0.55
N GLY A 147 0.96 7.49 -0.93
CA GLY A 147 0.60 8.84 -1.40
C GLY A 147 0.82 9.89 -0.32
N LEU A 148 0.44 9.63 0.94
CA LEU A 148 0.67 10.53 2.08
C LEU A 148 2.16 10.68 2.41
N ALA A 149 2.91 9.57 2.36
CA ALA A 149 4.36 9.62 2.54
C ALA A 149 5.03 10.49 1.47
N ARG A 150 4.57 10.37 0.21
CA ARG A 150 5.04 11.20 -0.90
C ARG A 150 4.62 12.66 -0.76
N LEU A 151 3.38 12.91 -0.36
CA LEU A 151 2.86 14.26 -0.11
C LEU A 151 3.73 14.98 0.93
N GLY A 152 4.10 14.30 2.02
CA GLY A 152 4.97 14.85 3.05
C GLY A 152 6.38 15.24 2.57
N GLU A 153 6.86 14.68 1.45
CA GLU A 153 8.12 15.08 0.81
C GLU A 153 7.96 16.30 -0.13
N LEU A 154 6.75 16.55 -0.63
CA LEU A 154 6.47 17.60 -1.62
C LEU A 154 6.09 18.96 -0.99
N VAL A 155 5.59 18.95 0.24
CA VAL A 155 5.21 20.19 0.95
C VAL A 155 6.47 21.01 1.31
N PRO A 156 6.44 22.35 1.26
CA PRO A 156 7.57 23.18 1.69
C PRO A 156 8.02 22.87 3.12
N GLY A 157 9.32 22.63 3.32
CA GLY A 157 9.87 22.19 4.61
C GLY A 157 9.53 20.72 4.96
N GLY A 158 8.93 19.99 4.02
CA GLY A 158 8.57 18.60 4.14
C GLY A 158 9.77 17.65 4.15
N SER A 159 9.50 16.42 4.58
CA SER A 159 10.47 15.33 4.54
C SER A 159 9.74 13.99 4.58
N ARG A 160 10.46 12.92 4.29
CA ARG A 160 9.93 11.56 4.43
C ARG A 160 9.44 11.26 5.85
N ARG A 161 10.10 11.83 6.88
CA ARG A 161 9.66 11.69 8.27
C ARG A 161 8.29 12.34 8.49
N VAL A 162 8.09 13.53 7.96
CA VAL A 162 6.77 14.21 7.99
C VAL A 162 5.73 13.36 7.28
N GLY A 163 6.06 12.80 6.10
CA GLY A 163 5.18 11.88 5.39
C GLY A 163 4.78 10.64 6.22
N LEU A 164 5.73 10.00 6.90
CA LEU A 164 5.44 8.86 7.78
C LEU A 164 4.60 9.26 9.01
N LEU A 165 4.82 10.45 9.57
CA LEU A 165 3.98 10.99 10.65
C LEU A 165 2.55 11.23 10.15
N LEU A 166 2.36 11.77 8.94
CA LEU A 166 1.04 11.94 8.34
C LEU A 166 0.33 10.59 8.15
N VAL A 167 1.04 9.56 7.67
CA VAL A 167 0.49 8.19 7.58
C VAL A 167 0.05 7.70 8.95
N GLY A 168 0.90 7.84 9.97
CA GLY A 168 0.60 7.42 11.33
C GLY A 168 -0.61 8.15 11.94
N LEU A 169 -0.68 9.48 11.77
CA LEU A 169 -1.79 10.30 12.27
C LEU A 169 -3.10 10.02 11.55
N TRP A 170 -3.08 9.92 10.22
CA TRP A 170 -4.26 9.57 9.43
C TRP A 170 -4.78 8.17 9.78
N ALA A 171 -3.85 7.21 9.91
CA ALA A 171 -4.20 5.89 10.38
C ALA A 171 -4.70 5.93 11.83
N ALA A 172 -4.15 6.73 12.74
CA ALA A 172 -4.56 6.71 14.15
C ALA A 172 -5.79 7.58 14.48
N ALA A 173 -6.33 8.33 13.52
CA ALA A 173 -7.40 9.30 13.77
C ALA A 173 -8.65 8.65 14.42
N PRO A 174 -9.38 9.37 15.30
CA PRO A 174 -10.69 8.94 15.77
C PRO A 174 -11.60 8.79 14.54
N MET A 175 -12.26 7.65 14.38
CA MET A 175 -13.00 7.22 13.16
C MET A 175 -12.20 6.53 12.05
N SER A 176 -10.88 6.42 12.16
CA SER A 176 -10.06 5.74 11.14
C SER A 176 -10.35 4.24 11.00
N ILE A 177 -11.16 3.63 11.88
CA ILE A 177 -11.57 2.22 11.78
C ILE A 177 -12.25 1.91 10.44
N VAL A 178 -12.91 2.89 9.82
CA VAL A 178 -13.52 2.76 8.47
C VAL A 178 -12.50 2.37 7.40
N LEU A 179 -11.22 2.68 7.61
CA LEU A 179 -10.13 2.26 6.71
C LEU A 179 -9.85 0.75 6.75
N SER A 180 -10.37 0.05 7.78
CA SER A 180 -10.30 -1.40 7.95
C SER A 180 -11.64 -2.09 7.69
N MET A 181 -12.72 -1.34 7.44
CA MET A 181 -14.07 -1.87 7.20
C MET A 181 -14.32 -2.04 5.70
N THR A 182 -15.45 -2.63 5.32
CA THR A 182 -15.88 -2.72 3.91
C THR A 182 -16.44 -1.39 3.37
N TYR A 183 -15.61 -0.34 3.47
CA TYR A 183 -15.95 1.06 3.26
C TYR A 183 -15.06 1.71 2.18
N SER A 184 -15.56 2.77 1.55
CA SER A 184 -14.95 3.41 0.38
C SER A 184 -13.85 4.43 0.71
N GLU A 185 -13.69 4.80 1.97
CA GLU A 185 -12.94 5.96 2.45
C GLU A 185 -11.46 5.81 2.16
N GLY A 186 -10.92 4.61 2.39
CA GLY A 186 -9.53 4.31 2.05
C GLY A 186 -9.25 4.51 0.56
N MET A 187 -10.19 4.09 -0.30
CA MET A 187 -10.08 4.25 -1.75
C MET A 187 -10.21 5.71 -2.18
N PHE A 188 -11.19 6.43 -1.63
CA PHE A 188 -11.35 7.86 -1.88
C PHE A 188 -10.08 8.64 -1.48
N CYS A 189 -9.57 8.42 -0.27
CA CYS A 189 -8.34 9.06 0.21
C CYS A 189 -7.14 8.72 -0.68
N ALA A 190 -7.03 7.48 -1.16
CA ALA A 190 -5.95 7.07 -2.06
C ALA A 190 -5.98 7.86 -3.37
N PHE A 191 -7.13 7.95 -4.04
CA PHE A 191 -7.23 8.75 -5.27
C PHE A 191 -7.02 10.25 -5.00
N ALA A 192 -7.58 10.78 -3.92
CA ALA A 192 -7.44 12.20 -3.56
C ALA A 192 -5.96 12.58 -3.31
N VAL A 193 -5.23 11.78 -2.53
CA VAL A 193 -3.83 12.09 -2.22
C VAL A 193 -2.94 11.99 -3.45
N TRP A 194 -3.17 11.00 -4.32
CA TRP A 194 -2.37 10.85 -5.54
C TRP A 194 -2.69 11.93 -6.58
N ALA A 195 -3.95 12.33 -6.71
CA ALA A 195 -4.31 13.50 -7.51
C ALA A 195 -3.59 14.76 -7.00
N LEU A 196 -3.60 15.00 -5.68
CA LEU A 196 -2.90 16.13 -5.08
C LEU A 196 -1.38 16.07 -5.31
N VAL A 197 -0.77 14.88 -5.17
CA VAL A 197 0.66 14.66 -5.48
C VAL A 197 0.98 15.06 -6.91
N ARG A 198 0.18 14.64 -7.89
CA ARG A 198 0.38 14.99 -9.32
C ARG A 198 0.22 16.48 -9.57
N VAL A 199 -0.78 17.12 -8.96
CA VAL A 199 -0.97 18.58 -9.04
C VAL A 199 0.25 19.32 -8.47
N LEU A 200 0.77 18.92 -7.32
CA LEU A 200 1.95 19.54 -6.71
C LEU A 200 3.23 19.33 -7.54
N GLN A 201 3.33 18.21 -8.24
CA GLN A 201 4.41 17.94 -9.20
C GLN A 201 4.23 18.67 -10.54
N ARG A 202 3.09 19.36 -10.75
CA ARG A 202 2.70 20.00 -12.01
C ARG A 202 2.53 19.02 -13.18
N GLU A 203 2.08 17.81 -12.88
CA GLU A 203 1.84 16.72 -13.82
C GLU A 203 0.33 16.40 -13.91
N TRP A 204 -0.48 17.41 -14.25
CA TRP A 204 -1.95 17.30 -14.34
C TRP A 204 -2.44 17.40 -15.79
#